data_AF-A0A2M6Y3C1-F1
#
_entry.id   AF-A0A2M6Y3C1-F1
#
_cell.length_a   1.000
_cell.length_b   1.000
_cell.length_c   1.000
_cell.angle_alpha   90.00
_cell.angle_beta   90.00
_cell.angle_gamma   90.00
#
_symmetry.space_group_name_H-M   'P 1'
#
loop_
_entity.id
_entity.type
_entity.pdbx_description
1 polymer ?
#
loop_
_entity_poly.entity_id
_entity_poly.type
_entity_poly.pdbx_seq_one_letter_code
_entity_poly.pdbx_strand_id
1 'polypeptide(L)'
;MAEKIYSISKSLPKVRLSHAPAGPNAFKRMIASADQAEPGELVAVYDKNGNPYGVALYNPRSQITLRIFTRDNPDTFDINAFFDQRVSRAVSFRRELLKLPATTDAYRLVYDYADGLPGLTADIYKDQLALEFYSLGMFRLWPNIEAAFKKHFPDAVFHHRAT
;
A
#
# COMPACT_ATOMS: atom_id res chain seq x y z
N MET A 1 15.13 12.72 12.49
CA MET A 1 13.85 13.42 12.72
C MET A 1 12.79 12.35 12.84
N ALA A 2 11.93 12.37 13.87
CA ALA A 2 10.87 11.36 14.00
C ALA A 2 9.88 11.55 12.85
N GLU A 3 10.00 10.73 11.80
CA GLU A 3 9.04 10.72 10.72
C GLU A 3 7.70 10.23 11.27
N LYS A 4 6.69 11.10 11.13
CA LYS A 4 5.33 10.80 11.56
C LYS A 4 4.88 9.56 10.79
N ILE A 5 4.72 8.44 11.51
CA ILE A 5 3.88 7.32 11.09
C ILE A 5 2.54 7.94 10.67
N TYR A 6 2.08 7.64 9.45
CA TYR A 6 0.81 8.16 8.97
C TYR A 6 -0.27 7.66 9.93
N SER A 7 -0.82 8.56 10.73
CA SER A 7 -1.95 8.31 11.61
C SER A 7 -3.15 8.94 10.94
N ILE A 8 -4.21 8.16 10.71
CA ILE A 8 -5.48 8.67 10.20
C ILE A 8 -6.14 9.44 11.35
N SER A 9 -5.69 10.67 11.60
CA SER A 9 -6.31 11.57 12.59
C SER A 9 -7.47 12.38 12.00
N LYS A 10 -7.67 12.30 10.67
CA LYS A 10 -8.72 12.99 9.90
C LYS A 10 -9.34 11.99 8.93
N SER A 11 -10.64 12.13 8.65
CA SER A 11 -11.33 11.31 7.64
C SER A 11 -10.66 11.47 6.27
N LEU A 12 -10.50 10.36 5.55
CA LEU A 12 -9.91 10.36 4.21
C LEU A 12 -10.75 11.22 3.24
N PRO A 13 -10.13 11.97 2.31
CA PRO A 13 -10.85 12.61 1.22
C PRO A 13 -11.65 11.58 0.42
N LYS A 14 -12.87 11.93 0.01
CA LYS A 14 -13.78 11.00 -0.66
C LYS A 14 -13.65 11.10 -2.17
N VAL A 15 -13.71 9.95 -2.83
CA VAL A 15 -13.81 9.84 -4.29
C VAL A 15 -15.00 8.96 -4.65
N ARG A 16 -15.88 9.45 -5.51
CA ARG A 16 -17.02 8.69 -6.02
C ARG A 16 -16.74 8.17 -7.42
N LEU A 17 -16.94 6.88 -7.62
CA LEU A 17 -16.85 6.25 -8.93
C LEU A 17 -18.13 6.48 -9.74
N SER A 18 -18.01 6.69 -11.05
CA SER A 18 -19.16 6.65 -11.95
C SER A 18 -19.60 5.20 -12.22
N HIS A 19 -18.63 4.28 -12.32
CA HIS A 19 -18.83 2.85 -12.50
C HIS A 19 -17.65 2.06 -11.90
N ALA A 20 -17.88 0.81 -11.51
CA ALA A 20 -16.86 -0.04 -10.90
C ALA A 20 -15.79 -0.46 -11.92
N PRO A 21 -14.48 -0.37 -11.59
CA PRO A 21 -13.43 -1.02 -12.39
C PRO A 21 -13.53 -2.54 -12.28
N ALA A 22 -13.09 -3.24 -13.34
CA ALA A 22 -12.99 -4.70 -13.36
C ALA A 22 -11.84 -5.23 -12.48
N GLY A 23 -10.83 -4.39 -12.23
CA GLY A 23 -9.67 -4.71 -11.40
C GLY A 23 -9.40 -3.64 -10.35
N PRO A 24 -8.18 -3.58 -9.78
CA PRO A 24 -7.85 -2.62 -8.73
C PRO A 24 -7.62 -1.19 -9.25
N ASN A 25 -7.62 -0.98 -10.57
CA ASN A 25 -7.28 0.30 -11.18
C ASN A 25 -8.53 1.01 -11.66
N ALA A 26 -8.86 2.15 -11.06
CA ALA A 26 -9.88 3.05 -11.57
C ALA A 26 -9.22 4.13 -12.45
N PHE A 27 -9.68 4.19 -13.69
CA PHE A 27 -9.16 5.16 -14.67
C PHE A 27 -9.84 6.51 -14.53
N LYS A 28 -9.22 7.58 -15.04
CA LYS A 28 -9.74 8.95 -14.96
C LYS A 28 -11.22 9.08 -15.36
N ARG A 29 -11.64 8.40 -16.44
CA ARG A 29 -13.04 8.37 -16.92
C ARG A 29 -14.05 7.73 -15.96
N MET A 30 -13.56 6.96 -14.98
CA MET A 30 -14.37 6.26 -13.98
C MET A 30 -14.59 7.11 -12.72
N ILE A 31 -14.01 8.31 -12.63
CA ILE A 31 -14.15 9.21 -11.49
C ILE A 31 -15.33 10.15 -11.75
N ALA A 32 -16.38 10.07 -10.93
CA ALA A 32 -17.53 10.96 -11.00
C ALA A 32 -17.26 12.27 -10.25
N SER A 33 -16.69 12.19 -9.06
CA SER A 33 -16.28 13.34 -8.25
C SER A 33 -15.16 12.94 -7.28
N ALA A 34 -14.37 13.93 -6.85
CA ALA A 34 -13.34 13.77 -5.84
C ALA A 34 -13.30 15.02 -4.96
N ASP A 35 -13.18 14.83 -3.65
CA ASP A 35 -12.81 15.90 -2.72
C ASP A 35 -11.39 16.41 -3.05
N GLN A 36 -11.01 17.54 -2.44
CA GLN A 36 -9.65 18.03 -2.53
C GLN A 36 -8.69 17.04 -1.84
N ALA A 37 -7.88 16.35 -2.64
CA ALA A 37 -6.88 15.38 -2.21
C ALA A 37 -5.55 15.66 -2.91
N GLU A 38 -4.45 15.45 -2.19
CA GLU A 38 -3.12 15.65 -2.74
C GLU A 38 -2.63 14.43 -3.55
N PRO A 39 -1.77 14.62 -4.56
CA PRO A 39 -1.13 13.49 -5.23
C PRO A 39 -0.40 12.55 -4.25
N GLY A 40 -0.72 11.27 -4.32
CA GLY A 40 -0.20 10.24 -3.42
C GLY A 40 -0.91 10.16 -2.07
N GLU A 41 -2.00 10.88 -1.86
CA GLU A 41 -2.83 10.72 -0.67
C GLU A 41 -3.71 9.46 -0.73
N LEU A 42 -4.04 8.93 0.44
CA LEU A 42 -5.06 7.89 0.59
C LEU A 42 -6.45 8.52 0.49
N VAL A 43 -7.32 7.90 -0.28
CA VAL A 43 -8.71 8.35 -0.45
C VAL A 43 -9.71 7.25 -0.17
N ALA A 44 -10.84 7.63 0.44
CA ALA A 44 -11.99 6.77 0.62
C ALA A 44 -12.77 6.68 -0.69
N VAL A 45 -12.94 5.46 -1.21
CA VAL A 45 -13.64 5.24 -2.48
C VAL A 45 -15.06 4.79 -2.20
N TYR A 46 -16.02 5.42 -2.87
CA TYR A 46 -17.43 5.05 -2.86
C TYR A 46 -17.89 4.71 -4.28
N ASP A 47 -18.82 3.76 -4.39
CA ASP A 47 -19.44 3.42 -5.66
C ASP A 47 -20.42 4.51 -6.14
N LYS A 48 -21.02 4.30 -7.32
CA LYS A 48 -21.97 5.24 -7.92
C LYS A 48 -23.23 5.49 -7.08
N ASN A 49 -23.60 4.53 -6.23
CA ASN A 49 -24.76 4.60 -5.35
C ASN A 49 -24.39 5.20 -3.98
N GLY A 50 -23.12 5.49 -3.73
CA GLY A 50 -22.62 6.02 -2.46
C GLY A 50 -22.25 4.95 -1.44
N ASN A 51 -22.20 3.67 -1.81
CA ASN A 51 -21.76 2.61 -0.90
C ASN A 51 -20.24 2.61 -0.75
N PRO A 52 -19.69 2.26 0.43
CA PRO A 52 -18.25 2.12 0.60
C PRO A 52 -17.69 1.06 -0.36
N TYR A 53 -16.61 1.39 -1.07
CA TYR A 53 -16.03 0.55 -2.12
C TYR A 53 -14.60 0.11 -1.85
N GLY A 54 -13.86 0.88 -1.03
CA GLY A 54 -12.51 0.56 -0.62
C GLY A 54 -11.67 1.81 -0.32
N VAL A 55 -10.36 1.60 -0.23
CA VAL A 55 -9.36 2.66 -0.06
C VAL A 55 -8.36 2.60 -1.22
N ALA A 56 -7.98 3.76 -1.73
CA ALA A 56 -7.08 3.86 -2.88
C ALA A 56 -5.96 4.88 -2.68
N LEU A 57 -4.86 4.67 -3.42
CA LEU A 57 -3.86 5.70 -3.66
C LEU A 57 -4.35 6.60 -4.79
N TYR A 58 -4.40 7.91 -4.55
CA TYR A 58 -4.83 8.91 -5.52
C TYR A 58 -3.68 9.49 -6.32
N ASN A 59 -3.82 9.57 -7.64
CA ASN A 59 -2.89 10.30 -8.50
C ASN A 59 -3.65 11.01 -9.65
N PRO A 60 -3.92 12.32 -9.53
CA PRO A 60 -4.70 13.06 -10.53
C PRO A 60 -3.99 13.21 -11.88
N ARG A 61 -2.66 13.06 -11.91
CA ARG A 61 -1.85 13.18 -13.13
C ARG A 61 -1.79 11.89 -13.95
N SER A 62 -2.18 10.75 -13.35
CA SER A 62 -2.15 9.43 -13.99
C SER A 62 -3.48 9.08 -14.67
N GLN A 63 -3.42 8.34 -15.77
CA GLN A 63 -4.61 7.71 -16.36
C GLN A 63 -5.25 6.71 -15.40
N ILE A 64 -4.44 5.98 -14.63
CA ILE A 64 -4.87 5.21 -13.47
C ILE A 64 -4.93 6.18 -12.29
N THR A 65 -6.07 6.84 -12.14
CA THR A 65 -6.26 7.90 -11.14
C THR A 65 -6.37 7.33 -9.73
N LEU A 66 -6.95 6.13 -9.58
CA LEU A 66 -7.00 5.40 -8.32
C LEU A 66 -6.36 4.03 -8.48
N ARG A 67 -5.42 3.72 -7.59
CA ARG A 67 -4.98 2.33 -7.34
C ARG A 67 -5.65 1.87 -6.05
N ILE A 68 -6.74 1.14 -6.18
CA ILE A 68 -7.48 0.55 -5.06
C ILE A 68 -6.63 -0.59 -4.52
N PHE A 69 -6.13 -0.43 -3.31
CA PHE A 69 -5.23 -1.40 -2.68
C PHE A 69 -5.92 -2.21 -1.57
N THR A 70 -7.12 -1.79 -1.14
CA THR A 70 -8.01 -2.61 -0.32
C THR A 70 -9.49 -2.37 -0.61
N ARG A 71 -10.32 -3.37 -0.30
CA ARG A 71 -11.79 -3.33 -0.35
C ARG A 71 -12.42 -3.18 1.04
N ASP A 72 -11.60 -3.02 2.06
CA ASP A 72 -12.08 -2.77 3.42
C ASP A 72 -12.92 -1.49 3.44
N ASN A 73 -13.86 -1.43 4.38
CA ASN A 73 -14.70 -0.25 4.52
C ASN A 73 -13.82 0.98 4.84
N PRO A 74 -13.75 1.99 3.96
CA PRO A 74 -12.97 3.21 4.20
C PRO A 74 -13.32 3.94 5.48
N ASP A 75 -14.55 3.81 5.98
CA ASP A 75 -15.01 4.51 7.19
C ASP A 75 -14.40 3.92 8.48
N THR A 76 -13.92 2.68 8.44
CA THR A 76 -13.32 1.96 9.57
C THR A 76 -11.89 1.49 9.29
N PHE A 77 -11.28 1.99 8.21
CA PHE A 77 -9.99 1.51 7.75
C PHE A 77 -8.85 1.99 8.67
N ASP A 78 -8.01 1.04 9.10
CA ASP A 78 -6.79 1.29 9.84
C ASP A 78 -5.57 0.94 8.98
N ILE A 79 -4.78 1.96 8.66
CA ILE A 79 -3.60 1.82 7.79
C ILE A 79 -2.49 0.97 8.42
N ASN A 80 -2.30 1.04 9.73
CA ASN A 80 -1.25 0.28 10.42
C ASN A 80 -1.63 -1.19 10.47
N ALA A 81 -2.87 -1.49 10.88
CA ALA A 81 -3.38 -2.86 10.88
C ALA A 81 -3.36 -3.47 9.47
N PHE A 82 -3.67 -2.67 8.45
CA PHE A 82 -3.58 -3.10 7.05
C PHE A 82 -2.14 -3.50 6.66
N PHE A 83 -1.15 -2.64 6.91
CA PHE A 83 0.23 -2.94 6.53
C PHE A 83 0.81 -4.10 7.34
N ASP A 84 0.50 -4.18 8.64
CA ASP A 84 0.87 -5.32 9.48
C ASP A 84 0.36 -6.64 8.88
N GLN A 85 -0.92 -6.68 8.51
CA GLN A 85 -1.53 -7.87 7.93
C GLN A 85 -0.89 -8.24 6.58
N ARG A 86 -0.67 -7.27 5.69
CA ARG A 86 -0.11 -7.51 4.36
C ARG A 86 1.34 -7.95 4.41
N VAL A 87 2.17 -7.26 5.19
CA VAL A 87 3.58 -7.62 5.38
C VAL A 87 3.69 -8.99 6.04
N SER A 88 2.94 -9.25 7.12
CA SER A 88 2.94 -10.55 7.79
C SER A 88 2.58 -11.69 6.84
N ARG A 89 1.51 -11.52 6.05
CA ARG A 89 1.12 -12.51 5.03
C ARG A 89 2.23 -12.76 4.01
N ALA A 90 2.85 -11.69 3.49
CA ALA A 90 3.91 -11.80 2.50
C ALA A 90 5.15 -12.51 3.08
N VAL A 91 5.56 -12.15 4.30
CA VAL A 91 6.69 -12.75 5.03
C VAL A 91 6.43 -14.23 5.33
N SER A 92 5.27 -14.58 5.90
CA SER A 92 4.91 -15.97 6.21
C SER A 92 4.88 -16.84 4.96
N PHE A 93 4.38 -16.33 3.83
CA PHE A 93 4.43 -17.08 2.56
C PHE A 93 5.88 -17.47 2.18
N ARG A 94 6.84 -16.55 2.29
CA ARG A 94 8.25 -16.82 1.94
C ARG A 94 8.95 -17.71 2.98
N ARG A 95 8.67 -17.50 4.26
CA ARG A 95 9.35 -18.21 5.36
C ARG A 95 8.77 -19.60 5.60
N GLU A 96 7.46 -19.74 5.65
CA GLU A 96 6.79 -20.96 6.11
C GLU A 96 6.45 -21.89 4.95
N LEU A 97 5.87 -21.34 3.87
CA LEU A 97 5.45 -22.15 2.73
C LEU A 97 6.61 -22.41 1.78
N LEU A 98 7.33 -21.37 1.36
CA LEU A 98 8.45 -21.50 0.43
C LEU A 98 9.77 -21.92 1.10
N LYS A 99 9.89 -21.72 2.42
CA LYS A 99 11.09 -22.07 3.21
C LYS A 99 12.40 -21.49 2.66
N LEU A 100 12.34 -20.31 2.04
CA LEU A 100 13.51 -19.67 1.41
C LEU A 100 14.71 -19.50 2.35
N PRO A 101 14.54 -19.15 3.65
CA PRO A 101 15.69 -19.03 4.57
C PRO A 101 16.50 -20.31 4.76
N ALA A 102 15.97 -21.49 4.39
CA ALA A 102 16.71 -22.74 4.49
C ALA A 102 17.77 -22.91 3.39
N THR A 103 17.69 -22.13 2.30
CA THR A 103 18.55 -22.29 1.12
C THR A 103 19.23 -20.98 0.69
N THR A 104 18.69 -19.83 1.08
CA THR A 104 19.26 -18.52 0.74
C THR A 104 18.89 -17.45 1.77
N ASP A 105 19.75 -16.45 1.89
CA ASP A 105 19.50 -15.22 2.66
C ASP A 105 19.10 -14.03 1.77
N ALA A 106 19.00 -14.23 0.46
CA ALA A 106 18.67 -13.19 -0.52
C ALA A 106 17.41 -13.54 -1.32
N TYR A 107 16.31 -12.82 -1.09
CA TYR A 107 15.05 -13.09 -1.79
C TYR A 107 14.04 -11.94 -1.69
N ARG A 108 13.01 -12.00 -2.55
CA ARG A 108 11.91 -11.03 -2.57
C ARG A 108 10.85 -11.33 -1.50
N LEU A 109 10.64 -10.39 -0.59
CA LEU A 109 9.60 -10.42 0.43
C LEU A 109 8.24 -9.96 -0.10
N VAL A 110 8.20 -8.90 -0.91
CA VAL A 110 6.97 -8.32 -1.47
C VAL A 110 7.14 -8.05 -2.96
N TYR A 111 6.14 -8.43 -3.75
CA TYR A 111 6.06 -8.18 -5.17
C TYR A 111 4.72 -7.52 -5.56
N ASP A 112 4.65 -6.20 -5.39
CA ASP A 112 3.61 -5.34 -5.94
C ASP A 112 2.18 -5.83 -5.64
N TYR A 113 1.29 -5.84 -6.63
CA TYR A 113 -0.08 -6.33 -6.50
C TYR A 113 -0.20 -7.79 -6.06
N ALA A 114 0.80 -8.63 -6.34
CA ALA A 114 0.75 -10.06 -5.97
C ALA A 114 0.68 -10.26 -4.45
N ASP A 115 1.25 -9.32 -3.69
CA ASP A 115 1.21 -9.29 -2.23
C ASP A 115 0.25 -8.22 -1.67
N GLY A 116 -0.53 -7.58 -2.54
CA GLY A 116 -1.51 -6.57 -2.15
C GLY A 116 -0.90 -5.24 -1.72
N LEU A 117 0.32 -4.92 -2.17
CA LEU A 117 1.04 -3.68 -1.86
C LEU A 117 1.44 -2.97 -3.17
N PRO A 118 0.49 -2.32 -3.86
CA PRO A 118 0.71 -1.85 -5.21
C PRO A 118 1.71 -0.69 -5.31
N GLY A 119 2.75 -0.88 -6.11
CA GLY A 119 3.89 0.01 -6.26
C GLY A 119 4.96 -0.17 -5.20
N LEU A 120 4.99 -1.31 -4.49
CA LEU A 120 6.08 -1.68 -3.58
C LEU A 120 6.74 -2.98 -4.04
N THR A 121 8.06 -2.99 -4.10
CA THR A 121 8.85 -4.22 -4.00
C THR A 121 9.74 -4.15 -2.78
N ALA A 122 9.86 -5.28 -2.07
CA ALA A 122 10.75 -5.40 -0.92
C ALA A 122 11.63 -6.62 -1.10
N ASP A 123 12.94 -6.41 -1.10
CA ASP A 123 13.95 -7.46 -1.21
C ASP A 123 14.77 -7.48 0.08
N ILE A 124 15.09 -8.68 0.57
CA ILE A 124 16.00 -8.87 1.70
C ILE A 124 17.30 -9.50 1.22
N TYR A 125 18.41 -8.98 1.70
CA TYR A 125 19.77 -9.51 1.53
C TYR A 125 20.39 -9.64 2.91
N LYS A 126 20.25 -10.84 3.51
CA LYS A 126 20.62 -11.13 4.89
C LYS A 126 19.90 -10.21 5.89
N ASP A 127 20.54 -9.12 6.28
CA ASP A 127 20.06 -8.12 7.24
C ASP A 127 19.79 -6.75 6.58
N GLN A 128 19.92 -6.66 5.26
CA GLN A 128 19.63 -5.44 4.50
C GLN A 128 18.26 -5.58 3.81
N LEU A 129 17.34 -4.68 4.10
CA LEU A 129 15.99 -4.67 3.54
C LEU A 129 15.84 -3.48 2.60
N ALA A 130 15.76 -3.75 1.30
CA ALA A 130 15.59 -2.75 0.26
C ALA A 130 14.11 -2.60 -0.08
N LEU A 131 13.53 -1.43 0.21
CA LEU A 131 12.18 -1.04 -0.18
C LEU A 131 12.25 -0.12 -1.39
N GLU A 132 11.77 -0.60 -2.53
CA GLU A 132 11.63 0.21 -3.74
C GLU A 132 10.17 0.59 -3.99
N PHE A 133 9.95 1.88 -4.20
CA PHE A 133 8.63 2.48 -4.36
C PHE A 133 8.45 3.00 -5.79
N TYR A 134 7.43 2.48 -6.47
CA TYR A 134 7.04 2.82 -7.85
C TYR A 134 5.74 3.64 -7.90
N SER A 135 5.32 4.16 -6.75
CA SER A 135 4.13 4.97 -6.57
C SER A 135 4.39 6.03 -5.51
N LEU A 136 4.12 7.30 -5.84
CA LEU A 136 4.22 8.41 -4.88
C LEU A 136 3.42 8.12 -3.61
N GLY A 137 2.21 7.56 -3.75
CA GLY A 137 1.38 7.27 -2.59
C GLY A 137 1.95 6.16 -1.70
N MET A 138 2.60 5.16 -2.29
CA MET A 138 3.23 4.11 -1.50
C MET A 138 4.51 4.63 -0.83
N PHE A 139 5.28 5.47 -1.51
CA PHE A 139 6.44 6.14 -0.91
C PHE A 139 6.03 7.02 0.28
N ARG A 140 4.93 7.79 0.20
CA ARG A 140 4.46 8.60 1.35
C ARG A 140 4.07 7.77 2.57
N LEU A 141 3.77 6.48 2.38
CA LEU A 141 3.40 5.55 3.45
C LEU A 141 4.59 4.70 3.93
N TRP A 142 5.82 4.98 3.47
CA TRP A 142 7.00 4.23 3.85
C TRP A 142 7.17 4.08 5.38
N PRO A 143 6.88 5.08 6.25
CA PRO A 143 7.10 4.92 7.69
C PRO A 143 6.19 3.82 8.28
N ASN A 144 4.95 3.70 7.80
CA ASN A 144 4.02 2.65 8.22
C ASN A 144 4.46 1.28 7.71
N ILE A 145 4.96 1.23 6.48
CA ILE A 145 5.45 -0.02 5.84
C ILE A 145 6.70 -0.52 6.56
N GLU A 146 7.67 0.36 6.82
CA GLU A 146 8.88 0.02 7.58
C GLU A 146 8.51 -0.45 9.00
N ALA A 147 7.59 0.24 9.68
CA ALA A 147 7.12 -0.18 11.00
C ALA A 147 6.54 -1.61 11.00
N ALA A 148 5.81 -2.00 9.94
CA ALA A 148 5.30 -3.35 9.79
C ALA A 148 6.45 -4.37 9.55
N PHE A 149 7.43 -4.06 8.70
CA PHE A 149 8.59 -4.93 8.48
C PHE A 149 9.47 -5.09 9.73
N LYS A 150 9.67 -4.03 10.52
CA LYS A 150 10.45 -4.07 11.77
C LYS A 150 9.93 -5.09 12.78
N LYS A 151 8.64 -5.43 12.74
CA LYS A 151 8.07 -6.50 13.58
C LYS A 151 8.59 -7.90 13.22
N HIS A 152 9.01 -8.10 11.97
CA HIS A 152 9.53 -9.37 11.45
C HIS A 152 11.05 -9.40 11.32
N PHE A 153 11.67 -8.22 11.20
CA PHE A 153 13.10 -8.00 10.98
C PHE A 153 13.60 -6.82 11.84
N PRO A 154 13.63 -6.96 13.17
CA PRO A 154 13.93 -5.84 14.08
C PRO A 154 15.35 -5.28 13.92
N ASP A 155 16.30 -6.13 13.52
CA ASP A 155 17.72 -5.79 13.39
C ASP A 155 18.11 -5.41 11.95
N ALA A 156 17.15 -5.40 11.02
CA ALA A 156 17.46 -5.10 9.62
C ALA A 156 17.74 -3.62 9.39
N VAL A 157 18.69 -3.34 8.48
CA VAL A 157 18.98 -2.00 7.97
C VAL A 157 18.07 -1.75 6.77
N PHE A 158 17.30 -0.67 6.81
CA PHE A 158 16.34 -0.31 5.77
C PHE A 158 16.93 0.66 4.76
N HIS A 159 16.74 0.35 3.48
CA HIS A 159 17.14 1.19 2.35
C HIS A 159 15.89 1.57 1.55
N HIS A 160 15.64 2.87 1.38
CA HIS A 160 14.49 3.36 0.62
C HIS A 160 14.93 3.91 -0.72
N ARG A 161 14.24 3.49 -1.78
CA ARG A 161 14.42 4.03 -3.12
C ARG A 161 13.08 4.37 -3.73
N ALA A 162 12.88 5.63 -4.08
CA ALA A 162 11.76 6.05 -4.92
C ALA A 162 12.25 6.17 -6.37
N THR A 163 11.50 5.61 -7.31
CA THR A 163 11.77 5.70 -8.75
C THR A 163 10.66 6.45 -9.47
#